data_AF-A0A7W4IAP3-F1
#
_entry.id   AF-A0A7W4IAP3-F1
#
_cell.length_a   1.000
_cell.length_b   1.000
_cell.length_c   1.000
_cell.angle_alpha   90.00
_cell.angle_beta   90.00
_cell.angle_gamma   90.00
#
_symmetry.space_group_name_H-M   'P 1'
#
loop_
_entity.id
_entity.type
_entity.pdbx_description
1 polymer ?
#
loop_
_entity_poly.entity_id
_entity_poly.type
_entity_poly.pdbx_seq_one_letter_code
_entity_poly.pdbx_strand_id
1 'polypeptide(L)'
;MPKQAKKFDLTLTSAEAAEIHNPPVTSIGGRQQLERSLYRQLQATPNQISLDDKGLGKVLRYMSQYDGTNPPAGGGGLQGRLHRALSRPLREKLGL
;
A
#
# COMPACT_ATOMS: atom_id res chain seq x y z
N MET A 1 9.94 -23.39 16.55
CA MET A 1 9.69 -22.02 17.06
C MET A 1 9.04 -21.20 15.95
N PRO A 2 7.87 -20.57 16.16
CA PRO A 2 7.27 -19.72 15.14
C PRO A 2 8.19 -18.50 14.93
N LYS A 3 8.67 -18.32 13.70
CA LYS A 3 9.47 -17.16 13.29
C LYS A 3 8.64 -15.90 13.57
N GLN A 4 9.11 -15.00 14.43
CA GLN A 4 8.46 -13.70 14.61
C GLN A 4 8.35 -13.03 13.25
N ALA A 5 7.12 -12.72 12.82
CA ALA A 5 6.89 -12.04 11.55
C ALA A 5 7.57 -10.67 11.61
N LYS A 6 8.45 -10.40 10.65
CA LYS A 6 9.19 -9.13 10.61
C LYS A 6 8.19 -8.03 10.28
N LYS A 7 8.15 -7.00 11.13
CA LYS A 7 7.33 -5.82 10.90
C LYS A 7 8.10 -4.78 10.11
N PHE A 8 7.42 -4.17 9.15
CA PHE A 8 7.89 -3.11 8.28
C PHE A 8 7.02 -1.89 8.55
N ASP A 9 7.53 -1.02 9.40
CA ASP A 9 6.90 0.27 9.66
C ASP A 9 7.38 1.28 8.62
N LEU A 10 6.40 1.84 7.89
CA LEU A 10 6.57 2.78 6.80
C LEU A 10 5.94 4.11 7.22
N THR A 11 6.71 5.19 7.04
CA THR A 11 6.26 6.56 7.27
C THR A 11 5.98 7.21 5.92
N LEU A 12 4.74 7.64 5.76
CA LEU A 12 4.24 8.30 4.55
C LEU A 12 4.29 9.81 4.71
N THR A 13 4.33 10.52 3.60
CA THR A 13 3.94 11.94 3.56
C THR A 13 2.42 12.06 3.52
N SER A 14 1.89 13.24 3.84
CA SER A 14 0.45 13.49 3.76
C SER A 14 -0.12 13.25 2.35
N ALA A 15 0.66 13.54 1.31
CA ALA A 15 0.27 13.28 -0.08
C ALA A 15 0.20 11.77 -0.39
N GLU A 16 1.18 11.00 0.09
CA GLU A 16 1.21 9.55 -0.07
C GLU A 16 0.07 8.87 0.71
N ALA A 17 -0.23 9.33 1.92
CA ALA A 17 -1.38 8.83 2.68
C ALA A 17 -2.72 9.17 2.00
N ALA A 18 -2.84 10.34 1.36
CA ALA A 18 -4.03 10.74 0.62
C ALA A 18 -4.35 9.81 -0.56
N GLU A 19 -3.33 9.29 -1.23
CA GLU A 19 -3.49 8.30 -2.32
C GLU A 19 -4.17 7.01 -1.81
N ILE A 20 -3.92 6.59 -0.57
CA ILE A 20 -4.57 5.41 0.03
C ILE A 20 -5.95 5.78 0.62
N HIS A 21 -6.13 7.01 1.08
CA HIS A 21 -7.39 7.48 1.67
C HIS A 21 -8.54 7.63 0.67
N ASN A 22 -8.27 7.77 -0.62
CA ASN A 22 -9.32 7.84 -1.64
C ASN A 22 -9.91 6.44 -1.89
N PRO A 23 -11.13 6.13 -1.41
CA PRO A 23 -11.71 4.81 -1.65
C PRO A 23 -11.98 4.63 -3.16
N PRO A 24 -11.68 3.47 -3.75
CA PRO A 24 -12.20 3.14 -5.06
C PRO A 24 -13.71 2.89 -4.92
N VAL A 25 -14.49 3.47 -5.83
CA VAL A 25 -15.94 3.29 -5.89
C VAL A 25 -16.33 1.82 -6.15
N THR A 26 -15.39 0.99 -6.62
CA THR A 26 -15.65 -0.41 -6.96
C THR A 26 -14.39 -1.26 -6.80
N SER A 27 -14.34 -2.14 -5.80
CA SER A 27 -13.35 -3.24 -5.77
C SER A 27 -13.98 -4.47 -5.16
N ILE A 28 -14.04 -5.56 -5.93
CA ILE A 28 -14.64 -6.85 -5.54
C ILE A 28 -13.50 -7.82 -5.17
N GLY A 29 -13.58 -8.47 -4.01
CA GLY A 29 -12.68 -9.57 -3.60
C GLY A 29 -11.50 -9.17 -2.68
N GLY A 30 -10.50 -10.06 -2.56
CA GLY A 30 -9.37 -9.99 -1.60
C GLY A 30 -8.49 -8.72 -1.65
N ARG A 31 -8.68 -7.86 -2.66
CA ARG A 31 -8.13 -6.50 -2.73
C ARG A 31 -8.72 -5.57 -1.66
N GLN A 32 -10.01 -5.73 -1.32
CA GLN A 32 -10.65 -4.95 -0.26
C GLN A 32 -10.01 -5.17 1.11
N GLN A 33 -9.54 -6.39 1.43
CA GLN A 33 -9.02 -6.67 2.78
C GLN A 33 -7.71 -5.94 3.05
N LEU A 34 -6.79 -5.92 2.07
CA LEU A 34 -5.54 -5.17 2.18
C LEU A 34 -5.84 -3.66 2.25
N GLU A 35 -6.63 -3.16 1.32
CA GLU A 35 -6.98 -1.73 1.24
C GLU A 35 -7.68 -1.24 2.51
N ARG A 36 -8.68 -1.98 3.00
CA ARG A 36 -9.34 -1.67 4.28
C ARG A 36 -8.39 -1.72 5.46
N SER A 37 -7.41 -2.62 5.46
CA SER A 37 -6.39 -2.68 6.52
C SER A 37 -5.51 -1.44 6.50
N LEU A 38 -4.97 -1.06 5.33
CA LEU A 38 -4.16 0.15 5.17
C LEU A 38 -4.95 1.40 5.56
N TYR A 39 -6.20 1.49 5.11
CA TYR A 39 -7.11 2.58 5.44
C TYR A 39 -7.34 2.70 6.95
N ARG A 40 -7.64 1.59 7.64
CA ARG A 40 -7.82 1.58 9.10
C ARG A 40 -6.55 1.99 9.84
N GLN A 41 -5.38 1.58 9.36
CA GLN A 41 -4.11 1.98 9.95
C GLN A 41 -3.88 3.47 9.81
N LEU A 42 -4.13 4.04 8.62
CA LEU A 42 -4.01 5.48 8.39
C LEU A 42 -5.05 6.31 9.15
N GLN A 43 -6.24 5.78 9.41
CA GLN A 43 -7.22 6.42 10.30
C GLN A 43 -6.77 6.42 11.76
N ALA A 44 -6.15 5.32 12.22
CA ALA A 44 -5.69 5.20 13.61
C ALA A 44 -4.40 6.00 13.86
N THR A 45 -3.50 6.02 12.89
CA THR A 45 -2.24 6.75 12.94
C THR A 45 -1.99 7.40 11.58
N PRO A 46 -2.27 8.70 11.46
CA PRO A 46 -2.06 9.43 10.22
C PRO A 46 -0.63 9.25 9.74
N ASN A 47 -0.46 8.95 8.46
CA ASN A 47 0.84 8.80 7.80
C ASN A 47 1.69 7.60 8.23
N GLN A 48 1.17 6.64 9.00
CA GLN A 48 1.94 5.47 9.40
C GLN A 48 1.26 4.17 9.01
N ILE A 49 2.04 3.25 8.42
CA ILE A 49 1.57 1.90 8.06
C ILE A 49 2.58 0.87 8.56
N SER A 50 2.08 -0.18 9.20
CA SER A 50 2.84 -1.33 9.64
C SER A 50 2.40 -2.58 8.87
N LEU A 51 3.36 -3.23 8.21
CA LEU A 51 3.14 -4.45 7.44
C LEU A 51 3.97 -5.59 8.01
N ASP A 52 3.41 -6.80 8.06
CA ASP A 52 4.20 -8.01 8.26
C ASP A 52 4.76 -8.54 6.92
N ASP A 53 5.61 -9.57 6.95
CA ASP A 53 6.18 -10.18 5.73
C ASP A 53 5.09 -10.55 4.69
N LYS A 54 3.93 -11.03 5.15
CA LYS A 54 2.80 -11.41 4.28
C LYS A 54 2.14 -10.18 3.67
N GLY A 55 1.92 -9.14 4.46
CA GLY A 55 1.36 -7.86 4.04
C GLY A 55 2.27 -7.16 3.03
N LEU A 56 3.57 -7.12 3.31
CA LEU A 56 4.58 -6.59 2.41
C LEU A 56 4.60 -7.35 1.09
N GLY A 57 4.61 -8.69 1.12
CA GLY A 57 4.57 -9.52 -0.09
C GLY A 57 3.31 -9.28 -0.93
N LYS A 58 2.15 -9.05 -0.29
CA LYS A 58 0.91 -8.68 -1.00
C LYS A 58 1.02 -7.30 -1.64
N VAL A 59 1.52 -6.30 -0.91
CA VAL A 59 1.73 -4.94 -1.42
C VAL A 59 2.65 -4.97 -2.65
N LEU A 60 3.82 -5.60 -2.54
CA LEU A 60 4.77 -5.70 -3.64
C LEU A 60 4.18 -6.43 -4.85
N ARG A 61 3.42 -7.52 -4.63
CA ARG A 61 2.71 -8.21 -5.70
C ARG A 61 1.67 -7.34 -6.39
N TYR A 62 0.96 -6.48 -5.66
CA TYR A 62 0.03 -5.54 -6.29
C TYR A 62 0.74 -4.41 -7.02
N MET A 63 1.84 -3.88 -6.46
CA MET A 63 2.64 -2.85 -7.12
C MET A 63 3.29 -3.38 -8.41
N SER A 64 3.76 -4.62 -8.45
CA SER A 64 4.35 -5.20 -9.67
C SER A 64 3.35 -5.48 -10.79
N GLN A 65 2.05 -5.51 -10.47
CA GLN A 65 0.97 -5.59 -11.46
C GLN A 65 0.64 -4.22 -12.09
N TYR A 66 1.21 -3.13 -11.57
CA TYR A 66 1.05 -1.81 -12.14
C TYR A 66 2.13 -1.58 -13.19
N ASP A 67 1.73 -1.63 -14.48
CA ASP A 67 2.65 -1.47 -15.61
C ASP A 67 3.01 0.00 -15.87
N GLY A 68 2.33 0.97 -15.26
CA GLY A 68 2.63 2.41 -15.40
C GLY A 68 2.40 3.03 -16.78
N THR A 69 2.36 2.21 -17.84
CA THR A 69 2.21 2.57 -19.25
C THR A 69 0.77 2.87 -19.66
N ASN A 70 -0.20 2.27 -18.97
CA ASN A 70 -1.63 2.48 -19.20
C ASN A 70 -2.33 2.84 -17.88
N PRO A 71 -2.26 4.10 -17.42
CA PRO A 71 -3.16 4.54 -16.36
C PRO A 71 -4.59 4.51 -16.94
N PRO A 72 -5.50 3.64 -16.46
CA PRO A 72 -6.92 3.83 -16.75
C PRO A 72 -7.30 5.24 -16.33
N ALA A 73 -8.28 5.86 -16.99
CA ALA A 73 -8.73 7.24 -16.73
C ALA A 73 -9.06 7.54 -15.24
N GLY A 74 -9.14 6.51 -14.38
CA GLY A 74 -9.22 6.59 -12.91
C GLY A 74 -7.91 6.30 -12.14
N GLY A 75 -6.73 6.57 -12.70
CA GLY A 75 -5.47 6.63 -11.93
C GLY A 75 -4.83 5.31 -11.49
N GLY A 76 -5.06 4.20 -12.21
CA GLY A 76 -4.36 2.92 -11.93
C GLY A 76 -4.97 2.04 -10.84
N GLY A 77 -6.14 2.40 -10.30
CA GLY A 77 -6.80 1.66 -9.23
C GLY A 77 -5.95 1.54 -7.97
N LEU A 78 -6.22 0.52 -7.14
CA LEU A 78 -5.43 0.27 -5.93
C LEU A 78 -3.93 0.09 -6.23
N GLN A 79 -3.58 -0.55 -7.35
CA GLN A 79 -2.17 -0.84 -7.68
C GLN A 79 -1.39 0.45 -7.95
N GLY A 80 -1.96 1.38 -8.72
CA GLY A 80 -1.36 2.69 -8.96
C GLY A 80 -1.25 3.55 -7.68
N ARG A 81 -2.27 3.53 -6.83
CA ARG A 81 -2.27 4.26 -5.55
C ARG A 81 -1.23 3.71 -4.58
N LEU A 82 -1.13 2.37 -4.45
CA LEU A 82 -0.05 1.73 -3.69
C LEU A 82 1.32 2.06 -4.28
N HIS A 83 1.46 2.07 -5.60
CA HIS A 83 2.72 2.44 -6.24
C HIS A 83 3.13 3.87 -5.88
N ARG A 84 2.22 4.85 -5.96
CA ARG A 84 2.53 6.25 -5.60
C ARG A 84 2.77 6.45 -4.11
N ALA A 85 1.95 5.82 -3.28
CA ALA A 85 2.02 5.98 -1.83
C ALA A 85 3.25 5.29 -1.23
N LEU A 86 3.59 4.08 -1.70
CA LEU A 86 4.52 3.20 -1.01
C LEU A 86 5.89 3.08 -1.69
N SER A 87 6.07 3.51 -2.94
CA SER A 87 7.38 3.36 -3.62
C SER A 87 8.52 4.04 -2.89
N ARG A 88 8.36 5.31 -2.48
CA ARG A 88 9.39 6.05 -1.73
C ARG A 88 9.66 5.41 -0.37
N PRO A 89 8.66 5.25 0.54
CA PRO A 89 8.95 4.71 1.86
C PRO A 89 9.45 3.27 1.82
N LEU A 90 9.07 2.47 0.81
CA LEU A 90 9.64 1.14 0.61
C LEU A 90 11.10 1.18 0.16
N ARG A 91 11.46 2.06 -0.78
CA ARG A 91 12.86 2.23 -1.19
C ARG A 91 13.75 2.67 -0.03
N GLU A 92 13.29 3.66 0.75
CA GLU A 92 13.98 4.13 1.96
C GLU A 92 14.14 3.01 2.99
N LYS A 93 13.10 2.18 3.20
CA LYS A 93 13.14 1.08 4.18
C LYS A 93 14.01 -0.10 3.72
N LEU A 94 14.08 -0.36 2.42
CA LEU A 94 14.83 -1.47 1.83
C LEU A 94 16.26 -1.08 1.44
N GLY A 95 16.61 0.22 1.47
CA GLY A 95 17.93 0.71 1.10
C GLY A 95 18.19 0.67 -0.41
N LEU A 96 17.15 0.92 -1.22
CA LEU A 96 17.19 0.91 -2.69
C LEU A 96 17.22 2.32 -3.29
#